data_AF-A0A4P1RCC9-F1
#
_entry.id   AF-A0A4P1RCC9-F1
#
_cell.length_a   1.000
_cell.length_b   1.000
_cell.length_c   1.000
_cell.angle_alpha   90.00
_cell.angle_beta   90.00
_cell.angle_gamma   90.00
#
_symmetry.space_group_name_H-M   'P 1'
#
loop_
_entity.id
_entity.type
_entity.pdbx_description
1 polymer ?
#
loop_
_entity_poly.entity_id
_entity_poly.type
_entity_poly.pdbx_seq_one_letter_code
_entity_poly.pdbx_strand_id
1 'polypeptide(L)' 'MDVYTPLLDIILNPQKYGHKVGDRGCCGTGTIEVTFSCNYLNPTCPNVLDYVFWDGFHPTESVYRKIVVSVLNKYLYQLL' A
#
# COMPACT_ATOMS: atom_id res chain seq x y z
N MET A 1 5.95 -2.81 17.72
CA MET A 1 5.84 -3.51 16.41
C MET A 1 6.09 -2.49 15.32
N ASP A 2 7.14 -2.67 14.52
CA ASP A 2 7.49 -1.75 13.43
C ASP A 2 6.77 -2.14 12.13
N VAL A 3 5.80 -1.31 11.73
CA VAL A 3 5.07 -1.42 10.46
C VAL A 3 5.50 -0.36 9.44
N TYR A 4 6.23 0.68 9.89
CA TYR A 4 6.60 1.81 9.08
C TYR A 4 7.76 1.46 8.15
N THR A 5 8.83 0.87 8.69
CA THR A 5 10.01 0.49 7.89
C THR A 5 9.69 -0.44 6.71
N PRO A 6 8.92 -1.53 6.88
CA PRO A 6 8.57 -2.39 5.74
C PRO A 6 7.69 -1.68 4.70
N LEU A 7 6.76 -0.82 5.15
CA LEU A 7 5.95 -0.03 4.23
C LEU A 7 6.83 0.99 3.46
N LEU A 8 7.75 1.67 4.14
CA LEU A 8 8.65 2.63 3.54
C LEU A 8 9.55 1.99 2.46
N ASP A 9 10.07 0.78 2.70
CA ASP A 9 10.85 0.07 1.67
C ASP A 9 10.00 -0.27 0.44
N ILE A 10 8.71 -0.61 0.62
CA ILE A 10 7.79 -0.86 -0.48
C ILE A 10 7.48 0.44 -1.26
N ILE A 11 7.29 1.56 -0.57
CA ILE A 11 7.02 2.87 -1.19
C ILE A 11 8.22 3.34 -2.01
N LEU A 12 9.44 3.22 -1.46
CA LEU A 12 10.66 3.67 -2.12
C LEU A 12 11.11 2.71 -3.24
N ASN A 13 10.76 1.43 -3.14
CA ASN A 13 11.16 0.39 -4.10
C ASN A 13 9.98 -0.44 -4.63
N PRO A 14 8.91 0.17 -5.20
CA PRO A 14 7.67 -0.54 -5.52
C PRO A 14 7.89 -1.70 -6.50
N GLN A 15 8.79 -1.53 -7.48
CA GLN A 15 9.09 -2.55 -8.48
C GLN A 15 9.76 -3.80 -7.89
N LYS A 16 10.59 -3.66 -6.84
CA LYS A 16 11.17 -4.78 -6.09
C LYS A 16 10.08 -5.68 -5.50
N TYR A 17 8.91 -5.13 -5.24
CA TYR A 17 7.75 -5.81 -4.65
C TYR A 17 6.65 -6.15 -5.66
N GLY A 18 6.89 -5.94 -6.96
CA GLY A 18 5.93 -6.23 -8.02
C GLY A 18 4.88 -5.14 -8.25
N HIS A 19 5.06 -3.95 -7.68
CA HIS A 19 4.21 -2.79 -7.89
C HIS A 19 4.85 -1.82 -8.89
N LYS A 20 4.03 -1.14 -9.68
CA LYS A 20 4.48 -0.14 -10.67
C LYS A 20 4.37 1.29 -10.14
N VAL A 21 3.42 1.55 -9.25
CA VAL A 21 3.07 2.89 -8.78
C VAL A 21 3.14 2.95 -7.25
N GLY A 22 4.00 3.82 -6.72
CA GLY A 22 4.23 4.00 -5.28
C GLY A 22 3.88 5.38 -4.73
N ASP A 23 3.51 6.33 -5.59
CA ASP A 23 3.40 7.77 -5.28
C ASP A 23 1.95 8.31 -5.29
N ARG A 24 0.96 7.49 -5.63
CA ARG A 24 -0.47 7.85 -5.68
C ARG A 24 -1.37 6.63 -5.45
N GLY A 25 -2.63 6.87 -5.10
CA GLY A 25 -3.64 5.83 -4.92
C GLY A 25 -4.18 5.27 -6.23
N CYS A 26 -4.71 4.04 -6.17
CA CYS A 26 -5.49 3.47 -7.25
C CYS A 26 -6.86 4.15 -7.39
N CYS A 27 -7.47 4.54 -6.27
CA CYS A 27 -8.70 5.32 -6.21
C CYS A 27 -8.37 6.79 -5.99
N GLY A 28 -8.78 7.63 -6.93
CA GLY A 28 -8.41 9.03 -6.92
C GLY A 28 -8.08 9.53 -8.31
N THR A 29 -7.62 10.77 -8.37
CA THR A 29 -7.32 11.44 -9.65
C THR A 29 -5.84 11.34 -10.03
N GLY A 30 -5.00 10.91 -9.10
CA GLY A 30 -3.54 10.97 -9.19
C GLY A 30 -2.97 12.36 -8.97
N THR A 31 -3.80 13.40 -8.78
CA THR A 31 -3.39 14.80 -8.54
C THR A 31 -3.91 15.33 -7.21
N ILE A 32 -5.11 14.92 -6.82
CA ILE A 32 -5.71 15.21 -5.52
C ILE A 32 -6.07 13.89 -4.86
N GLU A 33 -5.28 13.49 -3.86
CA GLU A 33 -5.33 12.17 -3.23
C GLU A 33 -5.86 12.19 -1.78
N VAL A 34 -6.00 13.39 -1.18
CA VAL A 34 -6.13 13.55 0.28
C VAL A 34 -7.40 14.32 0.69
N THR A 35 -8.17 14.88 -0.25
CA THR A 35 -9.27 15.80 0.08
C THR A 35 -10.63 15.13 0.21
N PHE A 36 -10.91 14.12 -0.61
CA PHE A 36 -12.19 13.41 -0.61
C PHE A 36 -11.96 11.93 -0.42
N SER A 37 -12.69 11.32 0.52
CA SER A 37 -12.67 9.88 0.70
C SER A 37 -13.11 9.17 -0.57
N CYS A 38 -12.35 8.13 -0.94
CA CYS A 38 -12.68 7.25 -2.05
C CYS A 38 -14.10 6.67 -1.89
N ASN A 39 -14.92 6.83 -2.92
CA ASN A 39 -16.27 6.27 -3.03
C ASN A 39 -16.58 5.86 -4.48
N TYR A 40 -17.79 5.36 -4.72
CA TYR A 40 -18.19 4.81 -6.01
C TYR A 40 -18.19 5.82 -7.19
N LEU A 41 -18.13 7.13 -6.90
CA LEU A 41 -18.04 8.18 -7.92
C LEU A 41 -16.59 8.48 -8.33
N ASN A 42 -15.61 8.01 -7.56
CA ASN A 42 -14.20 8.24 -7.85
C ASN A 42 -13.73 7.28 -8.96
N PRO A 43 -12.91 7.77 -9.92
CA PRO A 43 -12.26 6.88 -10.85
C PRO A 43 -11.28 5.97 -10.11
N THR A 44 -11.14 4.75 -10.62
CA THR A 44 -10.20 3.76 -10.14
C THR A 44 -9.22 3.37 -11.24
N CYS A 45 -8.04 2.93 -10.82
CA CYS A 45 -7.03 2.39 -11.70
C CYS A 45 -7.50 1.07 -12.35
N PRO A 46 -6.99 0.72 -13.55
CA PRO A 46 -7.40 -0.50 -14.25
C PRO A 46 -6.92 -1.79 -13.57
N ASN A 47 -5.86 -1.72 -12.75
CA ASN A 47 -5.31 -2.87 -12.05
C ASN A 47 -4.73 -2.46 -10.69
N VAL A 48 -5.44 -2.80 -9.61
CA VAL A 48 -5.03 -2.48 -8.22
C VAL A 48 -3.71 -3.14 -7.81
N LEU A 49 -3.32 -4.26 -8.43
CA LEU A 49 -2.08 -4.97 -8.10
C LEU A 49 -0.83 -4.16 -8.47
N ASP A 50 -0.95 -3.25 -9.44
CA ASP A 50 0.14 -2.38 -9.86
C ASP A 50 0.42 -1.26 -8.84
N TYR A 51 -0.42 -1.05 -7.83
CA TYR A 51 -0.34 0.08 -6.91
C TYR A 51 0.02 -0.33 -5.49
N VAL A 52 0.87 0.48 -4.84
CA VAL A 52 1.16 0.37 -3.40
C VAL A 52 -0.04 0.83 -2.57
N PHE A 53 -0.73 1.88 -3.02
CA PHE A 53 -1.81 2.52 -2.29
C PHE A 53 -3.17 2.29 -2.95
N TRP A 54 -4.20 2.01 -2.14
CA TRP A 54 -5.59 2.04 -2.56
C TRP A 54 -6.08 3.48 -2.71
N ASP A 55 -5.88 4.31 -1.69
CA ASP A 55 -6.19 5.75 -1.68
C ASP A 55 -5.00 6.54 -1.11
N GLY A 56 -5.12 7.84 -0.88
CA GLY A 56 -4.03 8.68 -0.36
C GLY A 56 -3.47 8.31 1.01
N PHE A 57 -4.06 7.35 1.74
CA PHE A 57 -3.64 6.95 3.08
C PHE A 57 -3.42 5.43 3.22
N HIS A 58 -4.27 4.62 2.59
CA HIS A 58 -4.36 3.19 2.84
C HIS A 58 -3.60 2.39 1.77
N PRO A 59 -2.69 1.49 2.16
CA PRO A 59 -2.09 0.53 1.23
C PRO A 59 -3.11 -0.40 0.58
N THR A 60 -2.77 -1.00 -0.57
CA THR A 60 -3.57 -2.06 -1.18
C THR A 60 -3.50 -3.36 -0.35
N GLU A 61 -4.48 -4.25 -0.52
CA GLU A 61 -4.47 -5.56 0.15
C GLU A 61 -3.17 -6.32 -0.08
N SER A 62 -2.62 -6.27 -1.31
CA SER A 62 -1.36 -6.90 -1.68
C SER A 62 -0.17 -6.39 -0.84
N VAL A 63 -0.18 -5.11 -0.49
CA VAL A 63 0.84 -4.49 0.36
C VAL A 63 0.63 -4.85 1.82
N TYR A 64 -0.61 -4.81 2.32
CA TYR A 64 -0.92 -5.27 3.67
C TYR A 64 -0.47 -6.72 3.91
N ARG A 65 -0.71 -7.64 2.96
CA ARG A 65 -0.22 -9.03 3.06
C ARG A 65 1.29 -9.11 3.22
N LYS A 66 2.06 -8.29 2.48
CA LYS A 66 3.53 -8.25 2.58
C LYS A 66 3.99 -7.71 3.95
N ILE A 67 3.36 -6.64 4.43
CA ILE A 67 3.68 -6.05 5.74
C ILE A 67 3.38 -7.04 6.86
N VAL A 68 2.21 -7.68 6.84
CA VAL A 68 1.84 -8.69 7.86
C VAL A 68 2.85 -9.83 7.89
N VAL A 69 3.27 -10.35 6.74
CA VAL A 69 4.31 -11.40 6.68
C VAL A 69 5.64 -10.91 7.26
N SER A 70 6.09 -9.70 6.90
CA SER A 70 7.32 -9.11 7.43
C SER A 70 7.28 -8.95 8.96
N VAL A 71 6.16 -8.43 9.47
CA VAL A 71 5.91 -8.23 10.90
C VAL A 71 5.88 -9.57 11.63
N LEU A 72 5.09 -10.53 11.16
CA LEU A 72 5.02 -11.85 11.79
C LEU A 72 6.40 -12.50 11.82
N ASN A 73 7.17 -12.52 10.74
CA ASN A 73 8.52 -13.09 10.74
C ASN A 73 9.46 -12.46 11.79
N LYS A 74 9.29 -11.17 12.08
CA LYS A 74 10.12 -10.46 13.07
C LYS A 74 9.67 -10.70 14.52
N TYR A 75 8.38 -10.89 14.74
CA TYR A 75 7.79 -10.91 16.09
C TYR A 75 7.18 -12.27 16.48
N LEU A 76 7.16 -13.28 15.60
CA LEU A 76 6.54 -14.58 15.84
C LEU A 76 7.06 -15.24 17.11
N TYR A 77 8.38 -15.22 17.33
CA TYR A 77 9.03 -15.80 18.52
C TYR A 77 8.75 -15.03 19.82
N GLN A 78 8.18 -13.82 19.76
CA GLN A 78 7.76 -13.06 20.95
C GLN A 78 6.30 -13.34 21.33
N LEU A 79 5.56 -14.06 20.46
CA LEU A 79 4.16 -14.43 20.65
C LEU A 79 4.00 -15.90 21.09
N LEU A 80 5.11 -16.65 21.13
CA LEU A 80 5.22 -18.01 21.65
C LEU A 80 5.87 -17.97 23.04
#